data_AF-A0A8T0CA04-F1
#
_entry.id   AF-A0A8T0CA04-F1
#
_cell.length_a   1.000
_cell.length_b   1.000
_cell.length_c   1.000
_cell.angle_alpha   90.00
_cell.angle_beta   90.00
_cell.angle_gamma   90.00
#
_symmetry.space_group_name_H-M   'P 1'
#
loop_
_entity.id
_entity.type
_entity.pdbx_description
1 polymer ?
#
loop_
_entity_poly.entity_id
_entity_poly.type
_entity_poly.pdbx_seq_one_letter_code
_entity_poly.pdbx_strand_id
1 'polypeptide(L)'
;MGGITATTFNEQSNRLIGVLSLSELSTNLLMWSHYAHSHKGFCIGFDSTAQFFNQRRSESDEFYHLRKVEYSTHRPTNRMTQLDGTSLLLVKSDDWHYEQEWRMCARLKDAEKVIESTPYPIHLFEFPRTAVKEVILGACIENDFKNQLLAIIRKKYSHATVKQAHISPTEFKLEFTVL
;
A
#
# COMPACT_ATOMS: atom_id res chain seq x y z
N MET A 1 -23.20 8.12 25.26
CA MET A 1 -21.87 7.89 25.90
C MET A 1 -20.96 6.94 25.10
N GLY A 2 -21.05 6.88 23.75
CA GLY A 2 -20.18 6.03 22.91
C GLY A 2 -19.20 6.77 21.99
N GLY A 3 -19.24 8.10 21.97
CA GLY A 3 -18.42 8.91 21.06
C GLY A 3 -17.00 9.19 21.57
N ILE A 4 -16.86 9.55 22.85
CA ILE A 4 -15.58 10.06 23.40
C ILE A 4 -14.49 8.97 23.48
N THR A 5 -14.88 7.73 23.77
CA THR A 5 -13.96 6.57 23.84
C THR A 5 -13.47 6.11 22.47
N ALA A 6 -14.31 6.18 21.43
CA ALA A 6 -13.93 5.83 20.07
C ALA A 6 -12.95 6.87 19.46
N THR A 7 -13.16 8.16 19.74
CA THR A 7 -12.28 9.24 19.27
C THR A 7 -10.88 9.13 19.89
N THR A 8 -10.80 8.89 21.21
CA THR A 8 -9.53 8.77 21.93
C THR A 8 -8.71 7.55 21.47
N PHE A 9 -9.37 6.42 21.19
CA PHE A 9 -8.69 5.22 20.66
C PHE A 9 -8.19 5.42 19.23
N ASN A 10 -8.98 6.07 18.36
CA ASN A 10 -8.55 6.40 17.00
C ASN A 10 -7.33 7.33 17.01
N GLU A 11 -7.32 8.34 17.88
CA GLU A 11 -6.19 9.28 18.01
C GLU A 11 -4.91 8.59 18.50
N GLN A 12 -5.01 7.64 19.44
CA GLN A 12 -3.86 6.87 19.91
C GLN A 12 -3.37 5.87 18.87
N SER A 13 -4.27 5.12 18.23
CA SER A 13 -3.92 4.17 17.17
C SER A 13 -3.23 4.86 15.99
N ASN A 14 -3.74 6.03 15.56
CA ASN A 14 -3.16 6.82 14.47
C ASN A 14 -1.72 7.31 14.76
N ARG A 15 -1.31 7.38 16.04
CA ARG A 15 0.05 7.75 16.45
C ARG A 15 0.99 6.56 16.63
N LEU A 16 0.46 5.34 16.67
CA LEU A 16 1.22 4.14 17.01
C LEU A 16 1.32 3.14 15.87
N ILE A 17 0.32 3.07 15.00
CA ILE A 17 0.19 2.04 13.97
C ILE A 17 0.26 2.68 12.58
N GLY A 18 1.16 2.16 11.75
CA GLY A 18 1.21 2.41 10.32
C GLY A 18 0.58 1.24 9.57
N VAL A 19 -0.07 1.55 8.44
CA VAL A 19 -0.70 0.54 7.57
C VAL A 19 -0.09 0.68 6.19
N LEU A 20 0.62 -0.36 5.74
CA LEU A 20 1.00 -0.51 4.34
C LEU A 20 -0.17 -1.15 3.61
N SER A 21 -0.76 -0.43 2.66
CA SER A 21 -1.84 -0.89 1.79
C SER A 21 -1.31 -1.23 0.40
N LEU A 22 -1.56 -2.45 -0.05
CA LEU A 22 -1.15 -2.98 -1.36
C LEU A 22 -2.38 -3.52 -2.11
N SER A 23 -2.28 -3.65 -3.42
CA SER A 23 -3.33 -4.25 -4.26
C SER A 23 -2.79 -5.48 -4.99
N GLU A 24 -3.65 -6.48 -5.19
CA GLU A 24 -3.35 -7.65 -6.02
C GLU A 24 -3.22 -7.30 -7.51
N LEU A 25 -3.91 -6.25 -7.99
CA LEU A 25 -4.02 -5.94 -9.41
C LEU A 25 -3.39 -4.60 -9.77
N SER A 26 -2.31 -4.65 -10.55
CA SER A 26 -1.70 -3.46 -11.13
C SER A 26 -2.46 -2.89 -12.33
N THR A 27 -3.47 -3.58 -12.87
CA THR A 27 -4.21 -3.16 -14.08
C THR A 27 -5.50 -2.39 -13.80
N ASN A 28 -5.91 -2.26 -12.53
CA ASN A 28 -7.16 -1.59 -12.17
C ASN A 28 -7.10 -0.08 -12.49
N LEU A 29 -7.93 0.37 -13.42
CA LEU A 29 -7.96 1.77 -13.87
C LEU A 29 -8.26 2.77 -12.74
N LEU A 30 -9.17 2.44 -11.82
CA LEU A 30 -9.53 3.31 -10.69
C LEU A 30 -8.34 3.48 -9.74
N MET A 31 -7.56 2.42 -9.51
CA MET A 31 -6.35 2.50 -8.69
C MET A 31 -5.34 3.50 -9.26
N TRP A 32 -5.13 3.48 -10.58
CA TRP A 32 -4.25 4.45 -11.24
C TRP A 32 -4.79 5.88 -11.18
N SER A 33 -6.11 6.04 -11.28
CA SER A 33 -6.76 7.34 -11.14
C SER A 33 -6.58 7.92 -9.74
N HIS A 34 -6.77 7.12 -8.69
CA HIS A 34 -6.75 7.59 -7.30
C HIS A 34 -5.34 7.68 -6.70
N TYR A 35 -4.49 6.69 -6.93
CA TYR A 35 -3.25 6.51 -6.18
C TYR A 35 -1.99 6.78 -7.00
N ALA A 36 -2.09 6.88 -8.33
CA ALA A 36 -0.95 7.12 -9.21
C ALA A 36 -1.02 8.49 -9.90
N HIS A 37 -1.49 9.52 -9.18
CA HIS A 37 -1.63 10.89 -9.68
C HIS A 37 -2.34 10.91 -11.05
N SER A 38 -3.54 10.32 -11.13
CA SER A 38 -4.31 10.25 -12.38
C SER A 38 -3.47 9.75 -13.57
N HIS A 39 -2.83 8.59 -13.43
CA HIS A 39 -1.97 7.96 -14.44
C HIS A 39 -0.63 8.66 -14.75
N LYS A 40 -0.28 9.75 -14.05
CA LYS A 40 1.02 10.44 -14.22
C LYS A 40 2.14 9.89 -13.34
N GLY A 41 1.79 9.07 -12.35
CA GLY A 41 2.71 8.44 -11.41
C GLY A 41 3.26 7.11 -11.90
N PHE A 42 3.49 6.20 -10.96
CA PHE A 42 4.03 4.86 -11.19
C PHE A 42 3.50 3.88 -10.15
N CYS A 43 3.67 2.58 -10.41
CA CYS A 43 3.31 1.48 -9.53
C CYS A 43 4.55 0.63 -9.24
N ILE A 44 4.72 0.19 -7.99
CA ILE A 44 5.78 -0.74 -7.58
C ILE A 44 5.15 -2.11 -7.34
N GLY A 45 5.58 -3.12 -8.09
CA GLY A 45 5.19 -4.51 -7.88
C GLY A 45 6.18 -5.22 -6.98
N PHE A 46 5.67 -5.79 -5.88
CA PHE A 46 6.46 -6.50 -4.89
C PHE A 46 6.36 -8.01 -5.04
N ASP A 47 7.42 -8.71 -4.61
CA ASP A 47 7.37 -10.14 -4.33
C ASP A 47 6.65 -10.38 -3.00
N SER A 48 5.38 -10.76 -3.04
CA SER A 48 4.59 -11.07 -1.84
C SER A 48 5.16 -12.25 -1.04
N THR A 49 6.01 -13.08 -1.64
CA THR A 49 6.68 -14.21 -0.96
C THR A 49 7.96 -13.82 -0.24
N ALA A 50 8.45 -12.58 -0.42
CA ALA A 50 9.63 -12.11 0.29
C ALA A 50 9.40 -12.14 1.80
N GLN A 51 10.42 -12.57 2.56
CA GLN A 51 10.36 -12.65 4.02
C GLN A 51 9.89 -11.35 4.69
N PHE A 52 10.17 -10.20 4.07
CA PHE A 52 9.70 -8.89 4.50
C PHE A 52 8.18 -8.83 4.74
N PHE A 53 7.38 -9.56 3.97
CA PHE A 53 5.93 -9.58 4.06
C PHE A 53 5.37 -10.68 4.99
N ASN A 54 6.23 -11.41 5.70
CA ASN A 54 5.83 -12.35 6.73
C ASN A 54 6.92 -12.49 7.80
N GLN A 55 6.89 -11.57 8.78
CA GLN A 55 7.85 -11.50 9.88
C GLN A 55 7.18 -11.75 11.25
N ARG A 56 6.04 -12.46 11.25
CA ARG A 56 5.31 -12.81 12.47
C ARG A 56 6.22 -13.52 13.47
N ARG A 57 6.18 -13.08 14.73
CA ARG A 57 6.90 -13.71 15.85
C ARG A 57 6.17 -14.92 16.41
N SER A 58 4.86 -14.99 16.18
CA SER A 58 3.96 -16.05 16.63
C SER A 58 2.69 -16.03 15.78
N GLU A 59 1.87 -17.09 15.88
CA GLU A 59 0.56 -17.15 15.20
C GLU A 59 -0.40 -16.02 15.62
N SER A 60 -0.27 -15.51 16.84
CA SER A 60 -1.05 -14.38 17.34
C SER A 60 -0.40 -13.01 17.07
N ASP A 61 0.72 -12.95 16.33
CA ASP A 61 1.35 -11.67 16.01
C ASP A 61 0.58 -10.97 14.89
N GLU A 62 0.04 -9.81 15.21
CA GLU A 62 -0.80 -8.99 14.34
C GLU A 62 -0.01 -8.08 13.38
N PHE A 63 1.30 -7.93 13.59
CA PHE A 63 2.13 -6.99 12.85
C PHE A 63 3.06 -7.69 11.84
N TYR A 64 3.60 -6.90 10.91
CA TYR A 64 4.65 -7.29 9.97
C TYR A 64 4.36 -8.52 9.10
N HIS A 65 3.09 -8.73 8.76
CA HIS A 65 2.70 -9.68 7.73
C HIS A 65 1.49 -9.19 6.94
N LEU A 66 1.40 -9.64 5.68
CA LEU A 66 0.28 -9.34 4.81
C LEU A 66 -0.97 -10.11 5.23
N ARG A 67 -2.08 -9.38 5.31
CA ARG A 67 -3.43 -9.92 5.51
C ARG A 67 -4.37 -9.31 4.49
N LYS A 68 -5.27 -10.14 3.94
CA LYS A 68 -6.28 -9.69 2.98
C LYS A 68 -7.32 -8.84 3.71
N VAL A 69 -7.73 -7.75 3.07
CA VAL A 69 -8.82 -6.91 3.58
C VAL A 69 -10.16 -7.63 3.37
N GLU A 70 -10.99 -7.64 4.40
CA GLU A 70 -12.38 -8.07 4.34
C GLU A 70 -13.26 -6.89 3.93
N TYR A 71 -14.13 -7.13 2.96
CA TYR A 71 -15.06 -6.13 2.45
C TYR A 71 -16.46 -6.41 3.00
N SER A 72 -17.09 -5.37 3.54
CA SER A 72 -18.41 -5.49 4.17
C SER A 72 -19.27 -4.26 3.92
N THR A 73 -20.57 -4.49 3.80
CA THR A 73 -21.60 -3.43 3.78
C THR A 73 -21.92 -2.90 5.18
N HIS A 74 -21.46 -3.59 6.23
CA HIS A 74 -21.68 -3.23 7.62
C HIS A 74 -20.37 -2.83 8.29
N ARG A 75 -20.42 -1.76 9.11
CA ARG A 75 -19.26 -1.41 9.94
C ARG A 75 -19.05 -2.49 11.00
N PRO A 76 -17.79 -2.79 11.38
CA PRO A 76 -17.53 -3.68 12.50
C PRO A 76 -18.24 -3.17 13.76
N THR A 77 -19.15 -3.98 14.32
CA THR A 77 -19.96 -3.62 15.50
C THR A 77 -19.40 -4.19 16.81
N ASN A 78 -18.42 -5.08 16.73
CA ASN A 78 -17.86 -5.74 17.91
C ASN A 78 -17.14 -4.72 18.80
N ARG A 79 -17.50 -4.73 20.09
CA ARG A 79 -16.74 -4.03 21.13
C ARG A 79 -15.30 -4.52 21.05
N MET A 80 -14.34 -3.59 21.04
CA MET A 80 -12.88 -3.81 21.00
C MET A 80 -12.33 -4.89 21.98
N THR A 81 -13.15 -5.45 22.86
CA THR A 81 -12.76 -6.48 23.83
C THR A 81 -12.65 -7.89 23.22
N GLN A 82 -13.05 -8.11 21.97
CA GLN A 82 -13.01 -9.43 21.32
C GLN A 82 -12.19 -9.50 20.01
N LEU A 83 -11.81 -8.35 19.45
CA LEU A 83 -10.99 -8.28 18.25
C LEU A 83 -9.55 -7.92 18.64
N ASP A 84 -8.62 -8.65 18.05
CA ASP A 84 -7.20 -8.33 17.95
C ASP A 84 -7.05 -6.88 17.41
N GLY A 85 -6.11 -6.11 17.98
CA GLY A 85 -6.11 -4.64 17.93
C GLY A 85 -6.05 -4.03 16.53
N THR A 86 -5.58 -4.80 15.54
CA THR A 86 -5.45 -4.42 14.14
C THR A 86 -6.56 -4.96 13.24
N SER A 87 -7.43 -5.87 13.69
CA SER A 87 -8.47 -6.43 12.82
C SER A 87 -9.47 -5.41 12.32
N LEU A 88 -9.73 -4.36 13.10
CA LEU A 88 -10.56 -3.23 12.65
C LEU A 88 -9.92 -2.50 11.45
N LEU A 89 -8.59 -2.56 11.32
CA LEU A 89 -7.85 -2.02 10.18
C LEU A 89 -7.85 -2.96 8.98
N LEU A 90 -8.47 -4.13 9.05
CA LEU A 90 -8.59 -5.07 7.94
C LEU A 90 -10.00 -5.11 7.33
N VAL A 91 -10.94 -4.32 7.84
CA VAL A 91 -12.29 -4.24 7.26
C VAL A 91 -12.45 -2.94 6.48
N LYS A 92 -13.00 -3.03 5.27
CA LYS A 92 -13.30 -1.88 4.40
C LYS A 92 -14.72 -2.00 3.84
N SER A 93 -15.27 -0.86 3.43
CA SER A 93 -16.57 -0.85 2.74
C SER A 93 -16.48 -1.62 1.42
N ASP A 94 -17.52 -2.39 1.13
CA ASP A 94 -17.67 -3.17 -0.10
C ASP A 94 -17.59 -2.34 -1.39
N ASP A 95 -17.91 -1.05 -1.33
CA ASP A 95 -17.75 -0.11 -2.46
C ASP A 95 -16.30 -0.05 -2.98
N TRP A 96 -15.32 -0.44 -2.14
CA TRP A 96 -13.90 -0.47 -2.46
C TRP A 96 -13.36 -1.87 -2.76
N HIS A 97 -14.24 -2.88 -2.92
CA HIS A 97 -13.84 -4.27 -3.19
C HIS A 97 -12.92 -4.39 -4.41
N TYR A 98 -13.08 -3.52 -5.41
CA TYR A 98 -12.26 -3.51 -6.63
C TYR A 98 -10.76 -3.31 -6.36
N GLU A 99 -10.38 -2.72 -5.22
CA GLU A 99 -8.98 -2.51 -4.86
C GLU A 99 -8.24 -3.83 -4.58
N GLN A 100 -8.96 -4.90 -4.19
CA GLN A 100 -8.37 -6.20 -3.82
C GLN A 100 -7.17 -6.03 -2.88
N GLU A 101 -7.44 -5.34 -1.77
CA GLU A 101 -6.44 -4.77 -0.90
C GLU A 101 -5.84 -5.83 0.04
N TRP A 102 -4.53 -5.76 0.22
CA TRP A 102 -3.79 -6.42 1.30
C TRP A 102 -3.16 -5.37 2.18
N ARG A 103 -3.20 -5.60 3.49
CA ARG A 103 -2.59 -4.70 4.47
C ARG A 103 -1.52 -5.40 5.28
N MET A 104 -0.46 -4.67 5.58
CA MET A 104 0.51 -5.02 6.61
C MET A 104 0.55 -3.90 7.65
N CYS A 105 0.25 -4.24 8.89
CA CYS A 105 0.34 -3.30 10.01
C CYS A 105 1.77 -3.29 10.55
N ALA A 106 2.28 -2.10 10.86
CA ALA A 106 3.59 -1.89 11.48
C ALA A 106 3.46 -0.90 12.63
N ARG A 107 4.40 -0.94 13.58
CA ARG A 107 4.47 0.03 14.66
C ARG A 107 5.26 1.24 14.17
N LEU A 108 4.69 2.44 14.23
CA LEU A 108 5.33 3.68 13.74
C LEU A 108 6.66 3.98 14.43
N LYS A 109 6.81 3.55 15.69
CA LYS A 109 8.06 3.67 16.47
C LYS A 109 9.22 2.83 15.92
N ASP A 110 8.93 1.83 15.10
CA ASP A 110 9.94 0.94 14.51
C ASP A 110 10.46 1.49 13.17
N ALA A 111 10.00 2.66 12.73
CA ALA A 111 10.52 3.31 11.53
C ALA A 111 12.01 3.68 11.70
N GLU A 112 12.83 3.41 10.69
CA GLU A 112 14.26 3.70 10.71
C GLU A 112 14.53 5.20 10.61
N LYS A 113 13.64 5.95 9.96
CA LYS A 113 13.75 7.40 9.83
C LYS A 113 12.39 8.06 9.93
N VAL A 114 12.33 9.17 10.67
CA VAL A 114 11.18 10.06 10.71
C VAL A 114 11.59 11.40 10.10
N ILE A 115 10.79 11.89 9.15
CA ILE A 115 10.93 13.22 8.58
C ILE A 115 9.81 14.08 9.16
N GLU A 116 10.20 15.11 9.93
CA GLU A 116 9.25 16.10 10.44
C GLU A 116 8.60 16.85 9.28
N SER A 117 7.27 16.82 9.23
CA SER A 117 6.46 17.43 8.17
C SER A 117 5.11 17.85 8.72
N THR A 118 4.46 18.80 8.06
CA THR A 118 3.13 19.32 8.42
C THR A 118 2.06 18.78 7.46
N PRO A 119 0.87 18.36 7.94
CA PRO A 119 0.43 18.33 9.34
C PRO A 119 0.92 17.11 10.14
N TYR A 120 1.50 16.10 9.49
CA TYR A 120 1.96 14.86 10.13
C TYR A 120 3.39 14.50 9.69
N PRO A 121 4.18 13.88 10.59
CA PRO A 121 5.51 13.37 10.25
C PRO A 121 5.41 12.20 9.25
N ILE A 122 6.49 12.01 8.48
CA ILE A 122 6.62 10.90 7.53
C ILE A 122 7.53 9.83 8.16
N HIS A 123 6.96 8.67 8.44
CA HIS A 123 7.68 7.50 8.93
C HIS A 123 8.16 6.66 7.75
N LEU A 124 9.48 6.47 7.63
CA LEU A 124 10.10 5.69 6.57
C LEU A 124 10.52 4.33 7.11
N PHE A 125 10.05 3.29 6.43
CA PHE A 125 10.39 1.90 6.69
C PHE A 125 11.32 1.37 5.60
N GLU A 126 12.46 0.80 5.98
CA GLU A 126 13.33 0.11 5.05
C GLU A 126 12.73 -1.24 4.65
N PHE A 127 12.93 -1.60 3.37
CA PHE A 127 12.55 -2.90 2.85
C PHE A 127 13.65 -3.44 1.92
N PRO A 128 13.79 -4.76 1.79
CA PRO A 128 14.79 -5.35 0.89
C PRO A 128 14.56 -4.91 -0.54
N ARG A 129 15.59 -4.36 -1.20
CA ARG A 129 15.47 -3.92 -2.61
C ARG A 129 15.06 -5.07 -3.54
N THR A 130 15.48 -6.29 -3.20
CA THR A 130 15.15 -7.53 -3.91
C THR A 130 13.66 -7.87 -3.85
N ALA A 131 12.90 -7.32 -2.90
CA ALA A 131 11.46 -7.49 -2.84
C ALA A 131 10.74 -6.73 -3.97
N VAL A 132 11.38 -5.76 -4.64
CA VAL A 132 10.80 -5.09 -5.82
C VAL A 132 11.05 -5.97 -7.04
N LYS A 133 9.97 -6.48 -7.65
CA LYS A 133 10.01 -7.27 -8.88
C LYS A 133 9.80 -6.43 -10.13
N GLU A 134 8.99 -5.39 -10.04
CA GLU A 134 8.71 -4.52 -11.17
C GLU A 134 8.40 -3.09 -10.78
N VAL A 135 8.60 -2.18 -11.74
CA VAL A 135 8.10 -0.80 -11.67
C VAL A 135 7.37 -0.51 -12.96
N ILE A 136 6.10 -0.12 -12.84
CA ILE A 136 5.24 0.22 -13.97
C ILE A 136 5.10 1.74 -14.01
N LEU A 137 5.47 2.35 -15.12
CA LEU A 137 5.34 3.77 -15.38
C LEU A 137 3.92 4.08 -15.85
N GLY A 138 3.31 5.14 -15.35
CA GLY A 138 1.95 5.53 -15.71
C GLY A 138 1.82 5.96 -17.17
N ALA A 139 0.61 5.82 -17.72
CA ALA A 139 0.32 6.10 -19.13
C ALA A 139 0.46 7.59 -19.51
N CYS A 140 0.34 8.48 -18.52
CA CYS A 140 0.45 9.93 -18.69
C CYS A 140 1.70 10.50 -18.00
N ILE A 141 2.69 9.66 -17.69
CA ILE A 141 3.93 10.11 -17.04
C ILE A 141 4.68 11.13 -17.90
N GLU A 142 5.14 12.22 -17.28
CA GLU A 142 5.92 13.24 -17.96
C GLU A 142 7.36 12.77 -18.23
N ASN A 143 7.93 13.14 -19.37
CA ASN A 143 9.23 12.64 -19.82
C ASN A 143 10.36 12.94 -18.84
N ASP A 144 10.39 14.14 -18.25
CA ASP A 144 11.42 14.51 -17.28
C ASP A 144 11.36 13.65 -16.02
N PHE A 145 10.16 13.45 -15.48
CA PHE A 145 9.96 12.59 -14.31
C PHE A 145 10.24 11.12 -14.63
N LYS A 146 9.80 10.64 -15.79
CA LYS A 146 10.12 9.30 -16.30
C LYS A 146 11.64 9.07 -16.36
N ASN A 147 12.39 10.02 -16.91
CA ASN A 147 13.84 9.92 -17.04
C ASN A 147 14.54 9.89 -15.67
N GLN A 148 14.10 10.72 -14.73
CA GLN A 148 14.60 10.71 -13.35
C GLN A 148 14.33 9.36 -12.67
N LEU A 149 13.12 8.83 -12.79
CA LEU A 149 12.73 7.55 -12.21
C LEU A 149 13.53 6.39 -12.82
N LEU A 150 13.70 6.37 -14.15
CA LEU A 150 14.51 5.37 -14.85
C LEU A 150 15.98 5.39 -14.39
N ALA A 151 16.56 6.57 -14.16
CA ALA A 151 17.92 6.68 -13.63
C ALA A 151 18.06 6.05 -12.24
N ILE A 152 17.06 6.24 -11.37
CA ILE A 152 17.02 5.62 -10.03
C ILE A 152 16.87 4.10 -10.14
N ILE A 153 15.94 3.62 -10.96
CA ILE A 153 15.67 2.18 -11.13
C ILE A 153 16.93 1.47 -11.66
N ARG A 154 17.53 1.97 -12.73
CA ARG A 154 18.75 1.38 -13.31
C ARG A 154 19.90 1.33 -12.31
N LYS A 155 20.01 2.33 -11.42
CA LYS A 155 21.09 2.40 -10.42
C LYS A 155 20.83 1.51 -9.20
N LYS A 156 19.59 1.41 -8.72
CA LYS A 156 19.29 0.81 -7.40
C LYS A 156 18.45 -0.47 -7.47
N TYR A 157 17.77 -0.71 -8.58
CA TYR A 157 16.82 -1.79 -8.79
C TYR A 157 17.01 -2.38 -10.19
N SER A 158 18.27 -2.58 -10.61
CA SER A 158 18.62 -3.08 -11.95
C SER A 158 18.08 -4.48 -12.22
N HIS A 159 17.67 -5.21 -11.18
CA HIS A 159 17.01 -6.52 -11.27
C HIS A 159 15.49 -6.43 -11.52
N ALA A 160 14.86 -5.27 -11.29
CA ALA A 160 13.42 -5.12 -11.42
C ALA A 160 13.04 -4.88 -12.89
N THR A 161 11.98 -5.54 -13.35
CA THR A 161 11.42 -5.33 -14.67
C THR A 161 10.77 -3.95 -14.74
N VAL A 162 11.06 -3.16 -15.78
CA VAL A 162 10.39 -1.88 -15.99
C VAL A 162 9.34 -2.02 -17.07
N LYS A 163 8.14 -1.50 -16.82
CA LYS A 163 7.03 -1.51 -17.77
C LYS A 163 6.51 -0.09 -18.01
N GLN A 164 5.99 0.16 -19.21
CA GLN A 164 5.24 1.36 -19.54
C GLN A 164 3.76 0.99 -19.67
N ALA A 165 2.89 1.74 -18.97
CA ALA A 165 1.45 1.64 -19.16
C ALA A 165 0.98 2.43 -20.38
N HIS A 166 -0.05 1.87 -21.03
CA HIS A 166 -0.75 2.44 -22.17
C HIS A 166 -2.25 2.27 -21.97
N ILE A 167 -3.04 3.25 -22.38
CA ILE A 167 -4.50 3.12 -22.42
C ILE A 167 -4.84 2.32 -23.67
N SER A 168 -5.62 1.25 -23.52
CA SER A 168 -6.06 0.46 -24.67
C SER A 168 -6.95 1.32 -25.58
N PRO A 169 -6.75 1.30 -26.91
CA PRO A 169 -7.55 2.11 -27.84
C PRO A 169 -8.98 1.58 -28.02
N THR A 170 -9.24 0.33 -27.62
CA THR A 170 -10.50 -0.39 -27.88
C THR A 170 -11.21 -0.86 -26.62
N GLU A 171 -10.53 -0.91 -25.48
CA GLU A 171 -11.08 -1.46 -24.23
C GLU A 171 -10.81 -0.53 -23.04
N PHE A 172 -11.67 -0.57 -22.02
CA PHE A 172 -11.45 0.14 -20.76
C PHE A 172 -10.44 -0.60 -19.87
N LYS A 173 -9.17 -0.63 -20.28
CA LYS A 173 -8.07 -1.25 -19.54
C LYS A 173 -6.73 -0.57 -19.83
N LEU A 174 -5.74 -0.89 -18.99
CA LEU A 174 -4.34 -0.62 -19.27
C LEU A 174 -3.65 -1.82 -19.90
N GLU A 175 -2.74 -1.54 -20.82
CA GLU A 175 -1.83 -2.50 -21.43
C GLU A 175 -0.40 -2.12 -21.06
N PHE A 176 0.46 -3.12 -20.83
CA PHE A 176 1.82 -2.91 -20.35
C PHE A 176 2.86 -3.44 -21.33
N THR A 177 3.84 -2.61 -21.65
CA THR A 177 5.01 -2.96 -22.49
C THR A 177 6.26 -2.96 -21.63
N VAL A 178 7.08 -4.01 -21.72
CA VAL A 178 8.39 -4.05 -21.03
C VAL A 178 9.38 -3.11 -21.73
N LEU A 179 10.14 -2.34 -20.94
CA LEU A 179 11.19 -1.41 -21.41
C LEU A 179 12.58 -2.02 -21.36
#